data_AF-A0A4U9HUL1-F1
#
_entry.id   AF-A0A4U9HUL1-F1
#
_cell.length_a   1.000
_cell.length_b   1.000
_cell.length_c   1.000
_cell.angle_alpha   90.00
_cell.angle_beta   90.00
_cell.angle_gamma   90.00
#
_symmetry.space_group_name_H-M   'P 1'
#
loop_
_entity.id
_entity.type
_entity.pdbx_description
1 polymer ?
#
loop_
_entity_poly.entity_id
_entity_poly.type
_entity_poly.pdbx_seq_one_letter_code
_entity_poly.pdbx_strand_id
1 'polypeptide(L)' 'MTTCRFTVLAPRPELRIARAFIEEQVATFAAPLSDLFAELNVHFIAGTAERIDAKQKSVWYRDSQGNVTLSLTTV' A
#
# COMPACT_ATOMS: atom_id res chain seq x y z
N MET A 1 16.99 -20.93 6.08
CA MET A 1 16.28 -20.14 5.05
C MET A 1 15.51 -19.05 5.79
N THR A 2 15.83 -17.78 5.56
CA THR A 2 15.18 -16.67 6.27
C THR A 2 13.93 -16.27 5.47
N THR A 3 12.75 -16.43 6.06
CA THR A 3 11.47 -16.03 5.47
C THR A 3 11.37 -14.52 5.46
N CYS A 4 11.35 -13.90 4.27
CA CYS A 4 11.10 -12.48 4.09
C CYS A 4 9.61 -12.24 3.80
N ARG A 5 9.02 -11.20 4.38
CA ARG A 5 7.60 -10.84 4.19
C ARG A 5 7.51 -9.50 3.46
N PHE A 6 6.71 -9.45 2.39
CA PHE A 6 6.42 -8.21 1.68
C PHE A 6 5.17 -7.54 2.26
N THR A 7 5.23 -6.22 2.46
CA THR A 7 4.11 -5.42 2.93
C THR A 7 3.87 -4.27 1.95
N VAL A 8 2.61 -4.04 1.58
CA VAL A 8 2.19 -2.91 0.76
C VAL A 8 1.28 -2.02 1.61
N LEU A 9 1.65 -0.74 1.74
CA LEU A 9 0.84 0.28 2.40
C LEU A 9 0.29 1.23 1.33
N ALA A 10 -1.02 1.20 1.10
CA ALA A 10 -1.68 2.10 0.16
C ALA A 10 -3.16 2.32 0.55
N PRO A 11 -3.81 3.40 0.08
CA PRO A 11 -5.21 3.67 0.43
C PRO A 11 -6.20 2.62 -0.09
N ARG A 12 -5.87 1.97 -1.23
CA ARG A 12 -6.69 0.95 -1.88
C ARG A 12 -5.80 -0.15 -2.48
N PRO A 13 -6.23 -1.41 -2.49
CA PRO A 13 -5.50 -2.52 -3.11
C PRO A 13 -5.77 -2.57 -4.62
N GLU A 14 -5.58 -1.47 -5.34
CA GLU A 14 -5.83 -1.39 -6.78
C GLU A 14 -4.75 -0.57 -7.48
N LEU A 15 -4.44 -0.93 -8.71
CA LEU A 15 -3.61 -0.13 -9.60
C LEU A 15 -4.52 0.77 -10.43
N ARG A 16 -4.26 2.08 -10.42
CA ARG A 16 -4.97 3.07 -11.23
C ARG A 16 -4.00 3.79 -12.13
N ILE A 17 -4.45 4.09 -13.34
CA ILE A 17 -3.65 4.92 -14.24
C ILE A 17 -3.75 6.38 -13.79
N ALA A 18 -2.61 7.04 -13.66
CA ALA A 18 -2.54 8.43 -13.26
C ALA A 18 -3.04 9.35 -14.38
N ARG A 19 -3.64 10.47 -13.98
CA ARG A 19 -4.31 11.48 -14.83
C ARG A 19 -3.47 12.07 -15.98
N ALA A 20 -2.16 11.83 -16.05
CA ALA A 20 -1.31 12.32 -17.15
C ALA A 20 -1.50 11.56 -18.48
N PHE A 21 -2.41 10.58 -18.54
CA PHE A 21 -2.72 9.84 -19.76
C PHE A 21 -3.83 10.54 -20.57
N ILE A 22 -3.53 10.90 -21.82
CA ILE A 22 -4.41 11.63 -22.74
C ILE A 22 -5.25 10.62 -23.55
N GLU A 23 -6.00 9.76 -22.87
CA GLU A 23 -7.02 8.90 -23.48
C GLU A 23 -8.34 9.11 -22.74
N GLU A 24 -9.46 9.04 -23.44
CA GLU A 24 -10.76 9.18 -22.80
C GLU A 24 -10.99 8.05 -21.80
N GLN A 25 -11.56 8.39 -20.63
CA GLN A 25 -11.96 7.44 -19.58
C GLN A 25 -10.83 6.69 -18.85
N VAL A 26 -9.55 7.02 -19.06
CA VAL A 26 -8.41 6.34 -18.41
C VAL A 26 -8.47 6.37 -16.87
N ALA A 27 -9.09 7.40 -16.29
CA ALA A 27 -9.28 7.49 -14.83
C ALA A 27 -10.20 6.39 -14.25
N THR A 28 -10.94 5.68 -15.11
CA THR A 28 -11.80 4.53 -14.77
C THR A 28 -11.04 3.20 -14.79
N PHE A 29 -9.82 3.16 -15.35
CA PHE A 29 -9.03 1.95 -15.40
C PHE A 29 -8.46 1.66 -14.01
N ALA A 30 -9.10 0.70 -13.35
CA ALA A 30 -8.72 0.18 -12.05
C ALA A 30 -8.56 -1.34 -12.17
N ALA A 31 -7.37 -1.82 -11.84
CA ALA A 31 -7.11 -3.25 -11.71
C ALA A 31 -7.06 -3.61 -10.22
N PRO A 32 -7.99 -4.43 -9.71
CA PRO A 32 -7.93 -4.90 -8.33
C PRO A 32 -6.72 -5.83 -8.14
N LEU A 33 -5.98 -5.66 -7.04
CA LEU A 33 -4.77 -6.42 -6.73
C LEU A 33 -4.95 -7.39 -5.56
N SER A 34 -6.13 -7.45 -4.94
CA SER A 34 -6.39 -8.27 -3.75
C SER A 34 -6.06 -9.75 -3.96
N ASP A 35 -6.49 -10.33 -5.09
CA ASP A 35 -6.23 -11.75 -5.39
C ASP A 35 -4.74 -12.02 -5.63
N LEU A 36 -4.05 -11.09 -6.29
CA LEU A 36 -2.61 -11.17 -6.51
C LEU A 36 -1.84 -11.08 -5.18
N PHE A 37 -2.25 -10.21 -4.26
CA PHE A 37 -1.63 -10.11 -2.95
C PHE A 37 -1.84 -11.37 -2.11
N ALA A 38 -3.02 -12.00 -2.19
CA ALA A 38 -3.30 -13.27 -1.52
C ALA A 38 -2.38 -14.38 -2.05
N GLU A 39 -2.26 -14.51 -3.37
CA GLU A 39 -1.41 -15.53 -4.02
C GLU A 39 0.08 -15.36 -3.63
N LEU A 40 0.56 -14.12 -3.60
CA LEU A 40 1.96 -13.80 -3.30
C LEU A 40 2.28 -13.69 -1.80
N ASN A 41 1.30 -13.94 -0.92
CA ASN A 41 1.43 -13.77 0.53
C ASN A 41 1.92 -12.34 0.92
N VAL A 42 1.43 -11.33 0.20
CA VAL A 42 1.70 -9.93 0.48
C VAL A 42 0.77 -9.44 1.58
N HIS A 43 1.33 -8.85 2.63
CA HIS A 43 0.56 -8.20 3.67
C HIS A 43 0.13 -6.80 3.21
N PHE A 44 -1.16 -6.60 2.98
CA PHE A 44 -1.69 -5.30 2.57
C PHE A 44 -2.20 -4.51 3.78
N ILE A 45 -1.77 -3.25 3.89
CA ILE A 45 -2.24 -2.29 4.90
C ILE A 45 -2.97 -1.16 4.18
N ALA A 46 -4.26 -1.00 4.48
CA ALA A 46 -5.06 0.11 3.96
C ALA A 46 -4.72 1.40 4.71
N GLY A 47 -4.03 2.33 4.05
CA GLY A 47 -3.68 3.61 4.65
C GLY A 47 -2.75 4.47 3.79
N THR A 48 -2.58 5.72 4.21
CA THR A 48 -1.69 6.70 3.58
C THR A 48 -0.47 6.91 4.47
N ALA A 49 0.73 6.66 3.95
CA ALA A 49 1.97 6.96 4.68
C ALA A 49 2.10 8.47 4.95
N GLU A 50 2.41 8.85 6.18
CA GLU A 50 2.57 10.24 6.60
C GLU A 50 4.00 10.57 7.03
N ARG A 51 4.70 9.62 7.66
CA ARG A 51 6.08 9.81 8.11
C ARG A 51 6.86 8.51 8.06
N ILE A 52 8.07 8.56 7.51
CA ILE A 52 9.01 7.44 7.48
C ILE A 52 10.13 7.73 8.47
N ASP A 53 10.32 6.84 9.46
CA ASP A 53 11.45 6.89 10.40
C ASP A 53 12.46 5.81 10.01
N ALA A 54 13.51 6.24 9.31
CA ALA A 54 14.58 5.34 8.86
C ALA A 54 15.41 4.77 10.01
N LYS A 55 15.53 5.50 11.14
CA LYS A 55 16.31 5.07 12.29
C LYS A 55 15.59 3.95 13.05
N GLN A 56 14.28 4.10 13.22
CA GLN A 56 13.43 3.09 13.88
C GLN A 56 12.89 2.02 12.92
N LYS A 57 13.16 2.15 11.61
CA LYS A 57 12.65 1.25 10.57
C LYS A 57 11.13 1.12 10.62
N SER A 58 10.45 2.26 10.71
CA SER A 58 9.01 2.31 10.89
C SER A 58 8.34 3.35 10.00
N VAL A 59 7.06 3.13 9.72
CA VAL A 59 6.24 4.03 8.90
C VAL A 59 4.98 4.37 9.66
N TRP A 60 4.76 5.66 9.88
CA TRP A 60 3.49 6.20 10.36
C TRP A 60 2.53 6.35 9.20
N TYR A 61 1.30 5.92 9.38
CA TYR A 61 0.28 6.02 8.36
C TYR A 61 -1.06 6.41 8.96
N ARG A 62 -1.89 7.05 8.14
CA ARG A 62 -3.29 7.31 8.45
C ARG A 62 -4.15 6.20 7.88
N ASP A 63 -4.96 5.57 8.72
CA ASP A 63 -5.92 4.54 8.29
C ASP A 63 -7.17 5.17 7.64
N SER A 64 -8.10 4.32 7.20
CA SER A 64 -9.37 4.77 6.58
C SER A 64 -10.32 5.46 7.55
N GLN A 65 -10.14 5.31 8.86
CA GLN A 65 -10.91 5.98 9.90
C GLN A 65 -10.29 7.33 10.30
N GLY A 66 -9.11 7.65 9.77
CA GLY A 66 -8.37 8.87 10.08
C GLY A 66 -7.41 8.75 11.25
N ASN A 67 -7.26 7.58 11.86
CA ASN A 67 -6.33 7.36 12.97
C ASN A 67 -4.90 7.26 12.45
N VAL A 68 -3.95 7.84 13.20
CA VAL A 68 -2.53 7.74 12.90
C VAL A 68 -1.95 6.55 13.64
N THR A 69 -1.47 5.56 12.88
CA THR A 69 -0.95 4.29 13.39
C THR A 69 0.51 4.09 12.97
N LEU A 70 1.28 3.38 13.77
CA LEU A 70 2.65 3.00 13.48
C LEU A 70 2.72 1.59 12.92
N SER A 71 3.26 1.43 11.71
CA SER A 71 3.66 0.14 11.16
C SER A 71 5.14 -0.11 11.47
N LEU A 72 5.42 -1.20 12.19
CA LEU A 72 6.78 -1.67 12.45
C LEU A 72 7.19 -2.66 11.36
N THR A 73 8.27 -2.37 10.64
CA THR A 73 8.89 -3.35 9.75
C THR A 73 9.61 -4.36 10.64
N THR A 74 9.01 -5.53 10.85
CA THR A 74 9.71 -6.65 11.49
C THR A 74 10.76 -7.15 10.50
N VAL A 75 12.03 -6.93 10.83
CA VAL A 75 13.21 -7.41 10.08
C VAL A 75 13.45 -8.89 10.30
#